data_AF-A0A7S1KDD8-F1
#
_entry.id   AF-A0A7S1KDD8-F1
#
_cell.length_a   1.000
_cell.length_b   1.000
_cell.length_c   1.000
_cell.angle_alpha   90.00
_cell.angle_beta   90.00
_cell.angle_gamma   90.00
#
_symmetry.space_group_name_H-M   'P 1'
#
loop_
_entity.id
_entity.type
_entity.pdbx_description
1 polymer ?
#
loop_
_entity_poly.entity_id
_entity_poly.type
_entity_poly.pdbx_seq_one_letter_code
_entity_poly.pdbx_strand_id
1 'polypeptide(L)'
;MPARTTAITVLRKYGSEGLTRLSTSQLLQMAGRAGRRGKDHEGSVVLIRSDRTDAREAAMTLLAPLDSIKSQFRITYGLATNVLRVRDLSKSRELIEKSFGVFLQARRREAEGRMEILDPAVAKERINDTRQRLREMGVDMNELDIYRRAFQRLQAEKDWLSTVRTSAEADRAAAVSKMLPTFRKGGAVELINGEVGAFVGLLDQQFRPPQLSTGALARAPLAIVLTTTGQLVVACPNAIVNL
;
A
#
# COMPACT_ATOMS: atom_id res chain seq x y z
N MET A 1 -20.39 10.98 -18.35
CA MET A 1 -21.87 11.00 -18.21
C MET A 1 -22.22 10.96 -16.72
N PRO A 2 -23.05 11.88 -16.18
CA PRO A 2 -23.47 11.90 -14.76
C PRO A 2 -24.70 11.01 -14.49
N ALA A 3 -24.80 10.48 -13.28
CA ALA A 3 -25.90 9.63 -12.80
C ALA A 3 -26.55 10.23 -11.54
N ARG A 4 -27.76 9.79 -11.17
CA ARG A 4 -28.41 10.25 -9.91
C ARG A 4 -27.67 9.71 -8.68
N THR A 5 -27.24 8.46 -8.75
CA THR A 5 -26.60 7.73 -7.64
C THR A 5 -25.39 6.97 -8.16
N THR A 6 -24.30 6.97 -7.40
CA THR A 6 -23.12 6.14 -7.65
C THR A 6 -23.00 5.09 -6.56
N ALA A 7 -22.92 3.81 -6.92
CA ALA A 7 -22.62 2.72 -6.00
C ALA A 7 -21.16 2.28 -6.16
N ILE A 8 -20.44 2.18 -5.06
CA ILE A 8 -19.04 1.78 -5.01
C ILE A 8 -18.95 0.47 -4.23
N THR A 9 -18.54 -0.60 -4.91
CA THR A 9 -18.57 -1.97 -4.37
C THR A 9 -17.30 -2.37 -3.62
N VAL A 10 -16.15 -1.82 -4.01
CA VAL A 10 -14.83 -2.22 -3.48
C VAL A 10 -13.94 -0.98 -3.37
N LEU A 11 -13.23 -0.84 -2.24
CA LEU A 11 -12.28 0.25 -2.00
C LEU A 11 -10.83 -0.06 -2.40
N ARG A 12 -10.67 -0.99 -3.33
CA ARG A 12 -9.38 -1.45 -3.84
C ARG A 12 -9.42 -1.53 -5.35
N LYS A 13 -8.27 -1.31 -5.97
CA LYS A 13 -8.07 -1.42 -7.41
C LYS A 13 -6.83 -2.25 -7.71
N TYR A 14 -6.83 -2.92 -8.84
CA TYR A 14 -5.63 -3.52 -9.41
C TYR A 14 -4.90 -2.47 -10.25
N GLY A 15 -3.62 -2.25 -9.96
CA GLY A 15 -2.73 -1.38 -10.71
C GLY A 15 -1.47 -2.11 -11.15
N SER A 16 -0.51 -1.35 -11.69
CA SER A 16 0.80 -1.88 -12.12
C SER A 16 1.63 -2.45 -10.97
N GLU A 17 1.41 -1.97 -9.75
CA GLU A 17 2.10 -2.42 -8.53
C GLU A 17 1.29 -3.48 -7.75
N GLY A 18 0.23 -4.03 -8.35
CA GLY A 18 -0.64 -5.02 -7.73
C GLY A 18 -1.93 -4.44 -7.14
N LEU A 19 -2.47 -5.10 -6.11
CA LEU A 19 -3.72 -4.70 -5.46
C LEU A 19 -3.47 -3.56 -4.46
N THR A 20 -3.95 -2.36 -4.79
CA THR A 20 -3.77 -1.16 -3.97
C THR A 20 -5.12 -0.60 -3.51
N ARG A 21 -5.14 0.08 -2.35
CA ARG A 21 -6.30 0.83 -1.89
C ARG A 21 -6.63 1.99 -2.83
N LEU A 22 -7.91 2.33 -2.94
CA LEU A 22 -8.33 3.57 -3.59
C LEU A 22 -7.88 4.76 -2.76
N SER A 23 -7.36 5.78 -3.42
CA SER A 23 -7.07 7.04 -2.77
C SER A 23 -8.32 7.91 -2.66
N THR A 24 -8.32 8.86 -1.72
CA THR A 24 -9.44 9.78 -1.48
C THR A 24 -9.81 10.54 -2.75
N SER A 25 -8.81 11.02 -3.50
CA SER A 25 -9.03 11.72 -4.77
C SER A 25 -9.75 10.84 -5.79
N GLN A 26 -9.43 9.55 -5.86
CA GLN A 26 -10.09 8.60 -6.78
C GLN A 26 -11.52 8.32 -6.34
N LEU A 27 -11.71 8.11 -5.03
CA LEU A 27 -13.03 7.91 -4.44
C LEU A 27 -13.94 9.10 -4.70
N LEU A 28 -13.45 10.32 -4.51
CA LEU A 28 -14.19 11.56 -4.76
C LEU A 28 -14.46 11.79 -6.25
N GLN A 29 -13.55 11.39 -7.14
CA GLN A 29 -13.80 11.45 -8.59
C GLN A 29 -14.92 10.50 -9.02
N MET A 30 -15.01 9.31 -8.41
CA MET A 30 -16.12 8.37 -8.64
C MET A 30 -17.43 8.90 -8.03
N ALA A 31 -17.37 9.35 -6.78
CA ALA A 31 -18.50 9.95 -6.06
C ALA A 31 -19.07 11.18 -6.80
N GLY A 32 -18.21 12.02 -7.39
CA GLY A 32 -18.59 13.21 -8.15
C GLY A 32 -19.33 12.93 -9.46
N ARG A 33 -19.55 11.66 -9.82
CA ARG A 33 -20.47 11.28 -10.91
C ARG A 33 -21.94 11.24 -10.45
N ALA A 34 -22.21 11.25 -9.14
CA ALA A 34 -23.56 11.31 -8.58
C ALA A 34 -24.10 12.74 -8.60
N GLY A 35 -25.40 12.87 -8.89
CA GLY A 35 -26.11 14.13 -9.05
C GLY A 35 -26.01 14.73 -10.45
N ARG A 36 -27.16 14.94 -11.10
CA ARG A 36 -27.26 15.63 -12.39
C ARG A 36 -27.73 17.06 -12.18
N ARG A 37 -26.93 18.03 -12.65
CA ARG A 37 -27.23 19.46 -12.57
C ARG A 37 -28.62 19.77 -13.17
N GLY A 38 -29.47 20.45 -12.39
CA GLY A 38 -30.80 20.87 -12.80
C GLY A 38 -31.85 19.74 -12.89
N LYS A 39 -31.51 18.50 -12.49
CA LYS A 39 -32.46 17.36 -12.49
C LYS A 39 -32.61 16.71 -11.13
N ASP A 40 -31.52 16.56 -10.39
CA ASP A 40 -31.52 15.95 -9.07
C ASP A 40 -31.26 17.02 -7.99
N HIS A 41 -32.02 17.00 -6.89
CA HIS A 41 -31.81 17.91 -5.76
C HIS A 41 -30.50 17.62 -5.02
N GLU A 42 -30.14 16.34 -4.93
CA GLU A 42 -28.91 15.86 -4.29
C GLU A 42 -28.36 14.64 -5.04
N GLY A 43 -27.06 14.43 -4.94
CA GLY A 43 -26.36 13.25 -5.46
C GLY A 43 -26.06 12.28 -4.34
N SER A 44 -26.54 11.04 -4.44
CA SER A 44 -26.30 10.02 -3.41
C SER A 44 -25.14 9.11 -3.81
N VAL A 45 -24.30 8.75 -2.84
CA VAL A 45 -23.20 7.79 -3.03
C VAL A 45 -23.35 6.67 -2.03
N VAL A 46 -23.39 5.43 -2.51
CA VAL A 46 -23.57 4.24 -1.68
C VAL A 46 -22.28 3.44 -1.68
N LEU A 47 -21.69 3.25 -0.50
CA LEU A 47 -20.55 2.38 -0.29
C LEU A 47 -21.05 1.02 0.19
N ILE A 48 -20.80 -0.02 -0.60
CA ILE A 48 -21.24 -1.38 -0.28
C ILE A 48 -20.13 -2.06 0.52
N ARG A 49 -20.48 -2.58 1.70
CA ARG A 49 -19.58 -3.38 2.52
C ARG A 49 -19.32 -4.72 1.82
N SER A 50 -18.06 -5.09 1.68
CA SER A 50 -17.65 -6.41 1.19
C SER A 50 -16.73 -7.10 2.21
N ASP A 51 -16.44 -8.38 2.00
CA ASP A 51 -15.41 -9.13 2.72
C ASP A 51 -14.03 -8.43 2.74
N ARG A 52 -13.75 -7.65 1.70
CA ARG A 52 -12.50 -6.93 1.47
C ARG A 52 -12.59 -5.44 1.77
N THR A 53 -13.71 -4.95 2.27
CA THR A 53 -13.94 -3.51 2.51
C THR A 53 -14.69 -3.30 3.82
N ASP A 54 -13.98 -2.79 4.82
CA ASP A 54 -14.56 -2.47 6.14
C ASP A 54 -15.11 -1.03 6.21
N ALA A 55 -16.11 -0.80 7.05
CA ALA A 55 -16.72 0.51 7.23
C ALA A 55 -15.74 1.54 7.81
N ARG A 56 -14.84 1.10 8.71
CA ARG A 56 -13.81 1.96 9.27
C ARG A 56 -12.79 2.38 8.21
N GLU A 57 -12.39 1.44 7.35
CA GLU A 57 -11.49 1.71 6.22
C GLU A 57 -12.11 2.74 5.27
N ALA A 58 -13.41 2.59 4.97
CA ALA A 58 -14.15 3.55 4.15
C ALA A 58 -14.18 4.95 4.75
N ALA A 59 -14.48 5.08 6.04
CA ALA A 59 -14.47 6.36 6.74
C ALA A 59 -13.06 7.00 6.74
N MET A 60 -12.02 6.21 6.98
CA MET A 60 -10.64 6.68 6.94
C MET A 60 -10.25 7.19 5.54
N THR A 61 -10.62 6.49 4.48
CA THR A 61 -10.36 6.94 3.10
C THR A 61 -11.15 8.20 2.75
N LEU A 62 -12.39 8.35 3.23
CA LEU A 62 -13.20 9.56 2.97
C LEU A 62 -12.68 10.80 3.70
N LEU A 63 -12.22 10.64 4.94
CA LEU A 63 -11.74 11.73 5.78
C LEU A 63 -10.25 12.05 5.58
N ALA A 64 -9.52 11.20 4.87
CA ALA A 64 -8.12 11.43 4.57
C ALA A 64 -7.93 12.68 3.68
N PRO A 65 -6.80 13.37 3.81
CA PRO A 65 -6.49 14.52 2.96
C PRO A 65 -6.34 14.09 1.49
N LEU A 66 -6.68 15.00 0.59
CA LEU A 66 -6.49 14.79 -0.85
C LEU A 66 -5.01 14.60 -1.20
N ASP A 67 -4.75 13.67 -2.13
CA ASP A 67 -3.41 13.48 -2.65
C ASP A 67 -2.94 14.73 -3.40
N SER A 68 -1.68 15.12 -3.17
CA SER A 68 -1.06 16.18 -3.96
C SER A 68 -0.82 15.72 -5.40
N ILE A 69 -0.96 16.65 -6.35
CA ILE A 69 -0.70 16.37 -7.76
C ILE A 69 0.81 16.16 -7.94
N LYS A 70 1.19 14.95 -8.35
CA LYS A 70 2.57 14.59 -8.66
C LYS A 70 2.83 14.72 -10.16
N SER A 71 3.94 15.36 -10.51
CA SER A 71 4.39 15.37 -11.90
C SER A 71 4.82 13.96 -12.33
N GLN A 72 4.26 13.45 -13.42
CA GLN A 72 4.74 12.24 -14.10
C GLN A 72 5.60 12.58 -15.34
N PHE A 73 6.02 13.84 -15.48
CA PHE A 73 6.83 14.28 -16.60
C PHE A 73 8.16 13.53 -16.62
N ARG A 74 8.44 12.84 -17.73
CA ARG A 74 9.69 12.13 -17.99
C ARG A 74 10.12 12.41 -19.42
N ILE A 75 11.42 12.61 -19.62
CA ILE A 75 11.98 12.81 -20.95
C ILE A 75 12.10 11.44 -21.62
N THR A 76 11.26 11.20 -22.63
CA THR A 76 11.37 10.04 -23.50
C THR A 76 12.21 10.38 -24.72
N TYR A 77 12.79 9.36 -25.39
CA TYR A 77 13.56 9.58 -26.61
C TYR A 77 12.75 10.31 -27.71
N GLY A 78 11.48 9.94 -27.86
CA GLY A 78 10.56 10.61 -28.78
C GLY A 78 10.32 12.08 -28.44
N LEU A 79 10.23 12.42 -27.14
CA LEU A 79 10.12 13.82 -26.74
C LEU A 79 11.40 14.59 -27.06
N ALA A 80 12.57 14.04 -26.71
CA ALA A 80 13.86 14.70 -26.93
C ALA A 80 14.10 14.97 -28.42
N THR A 81 13.87 13.98 -29.28
CA THR A 81 14.02 14.13 -30.74
C THR A 81 13.02 15.11 -31.34
N ASN A 82 11.75 15.07 -30.93
CA ASN A 82 10.74 16.01 -31.44
C ASN A 82 11.03 17.45 -31.04
N VAL A 83 11.50 17.67 -29.81
CA VAL A 83 11.80 19.02 -29.31
C VAL A 83 13.04 19.57 -30.02
N LEU A 84 14.11 18.79 -30.16
CA LEU A 84 15.34 19.19 -30.86
C LEU A 84 15.15 19.38 -32.37
N ARG A 85 14.17 18.69 -32.98
CA ARG A 85 13.84 18.89 -34.40
C ARG A 85 13.17 20.24 -34.67
N VAL A 86 12.37 20.73 -33.73
CA VAL A 86 11.55 21.95 -33.90
C VAL A 86 12.21 23.18 -33.31
N ARG A 87 13.04 23.02 -32.28
CA ARG A 87 13.63 24.14 -31.52
C ARG A 87 15.12 23.94 -31.32
N ASP A 88 15.83 25.06 -31.24
CA ASP A 88 17.24 25.08 -30.83
C ASP A 88 17.41 24.50 -29.42
N LEU A 89 18.64 24.06 -29.12
CA LEU A 89 18.96 23.42 -27.84
C LEU A 89 18.66 24.32 -26.63
N SER A 90 18.92 25.63 -26.73
CA SER A 90 18.62 26.60 -25.66
C SER A 90 17.11 26.68 -25.36
N LYS A 91 16.27 26.84 -26.40
CA LYS A 91 14.81 26.87 -26.27
C LYS A 91 14.21 25.54 -25.82
N SER A 92 14.84 24.44 -26.22
CA SER A 92 14.49 23.08 -25.81
C SER A 92 14.69 22.89 -24.30
N ARG A 93 15.82 23.38 -23.79
CA ARG A 93 16.13 23.36 -22.35
C ARG A 93 15.15 24.21 -21.56
N GLU A 94 14.86 25.44 -22.02
CA GLU A 94 13.89 26.32 -21.36
C GLU A 94 12.50 25.66 -21.23
N LEU A 95 12.06 24.91 -22.25
CA LEU A 95 10.79 24.18 -22.22
C LEU A 95 10.79 23.10 -21.12
N ILE A 96 11.89 22.36 -20.98
CA ILE A 96 12.03 21.32 -19.96
C ILE A 96 12.08 21.95 -18.55
N GLU A 97 12.76 23.09 -18.40
CA GLU A 97 12.85 23.83 -17.14
C GLU A 97 11.48 24.38 -16.69
N LYS A 98 10.59 24.68 -17.64
CA LYS A 98 9.19 25.06 -17.37
C LYS A 98 8.26 23.87 -17.05
N SER A 99 8.78 22.66 -16.93
CA SER A 99 7.97 21.48 -16.58
C SER A 99 7.49 21.53 -15.13
N PHE A 100 6.31 20.97 -14.87
CA PHE A 100 5.74 20.91 -13.52
C PHE A 100 6.61 20.12 -12.53
N GLY A 101 7.40 19.16 -13.04
CA GLY A 101 8.34 18.39 -12.21
C GLY A 101 9.46 19.28 -11.64
N VAL A 102 10.07 20.10 -12.50
CA VAL A 102 11.12 21.05 -12.11
C VAL A 102 10.56 22.11 -11.15
N PHE A 103 9.35 22.62 -11.43
CA PHE A 103 8.67 23.56 -10.54
C PHE A 103 8.46 23.00 -9.12
N LEU A 104 7.93 21.77 -9.01
CA LEU A 104 7.72 21.13 -7.71
C LEU A 104 9.04 20.87 -6.97
N GLN A 105 10.11 20.51 -7.69
CA GLN A 105 11.43 20.31 -7.10
C GLN A 105 12.02 21.62 -6.56
N ALA A 106 11.89 22.72 -7.31
CA ALA A 106 12.32 24.04 -6.86
C ALA A 106 11.56 24.48 -5.60
N ARG A 107 10.24 24.30 -5.57
CA ARG A 107 9.41 24.58 -4.38
C ARG A 107 9.77 23.73 -3.17
N ARG A 108 10.10 22.46 -3.38
CA ARG A 108 10.57 21.58 -2.30
C ARG A 108 11.90 22.07 -1.74
N ARG A 109 12.86 22.43 -2.61
CA ARG A 109 14.15 22.99 -2.18
C ARG A 109 14.01 24.32 -1.44
N GLU A 110 13.09 25.19 -1.85
CA GLU A 110 12.78 26.42 -1.11
C GLU A 110 12.23 26.12 0.28
N ALA A 111 11.34 25.12 0.40
CA ALA A 111 10.78 24.71 1.68
C ALA A 111 11.83 24.04 2.60
N GLU A 112 12.70 23.20 2.03
CA GLU A 112 13.83 22.58 2.73
C GLU A 112 14.85 23.63 3.16
N GLY A 113 15.23 24.55 2.26
CA GLY A 113 16.11 25.66 2.58
C GLY A 113 15.55 26.56 3.67
N ARG A 114 14.23 26.80 3.72
CA ARG A 114 13.60 27.50 4.86
C ARG A 114 13.65 26.72 6.17
N MET A 115 13.68 25.39 6.13
CA MET A 115 13.88 24.56 7.32
C MET A 115 15.36 24.50 7.74
N GLU A 116 16.28 24.57 6.79
CA GLU A 116 17.74 24.64 7.03
C GLU A 116 18.17 26.03 7.53
N ILE A 117 17.45 27.09 7.14
CA ILE A 117 17.55 28.45 7.70
C ILE A 117 16.87 28.56 9.09
N LEU A 118 16.45 27.44 9.70
CA LEU A 118 16.29 27.45 11.16
C LEU A 118 17.69 27.42 11.76
N ASP A 119 18.28 28.62 11.88
CA ASP A 119 19.60 28.84 12.47
C ASP A 119 19.80 27.90 13.67
N PRO A 120 20.94 27.22 13.81
CA PRO A 120 21.18 26.30 14.93
C PRO A 120 20.98 27.00 16.29
N ALA A 121 21.08 28.33 16.33
CA ALA A 121 20.70 29.17 17.47
C ALA A 121 19.18 29.15 17.75
N VAL A 122 18.34 29.36 16.73
CA VAL A 122 16.86 29.35 16.83
C VAL A 122 16.35 27.95 17.19
N ALA A 123 16.99 26.89 16.67
CA ALA A 123 16.67 25.52 17.06
C ALA A 123 16.96 25.25 18.55
N LYS A 124 18.12 25.73 19.05
CA LYS A 124 18.48 25.61 20.48
C LYS A 124 17.53 26.42 21.37
N GLU A 125 17.14 27.62 20.94
CA GLU A 125 16.19 28.46 21.66
C GLU A 125 14.82 27.79 21.77
N ARG A 126 14.27 27.27 20.66
CA ARG A 126 13.02 26.47 20.67
C ARG A 126 13.09 25.24 21.58
N ILE A 127 14.22 24.54 21.59
CA ILE A 127 14.42 23.38 22.47
C ILE A 127 14.39 23.82 23.93
N ASN A 128 15.02 24.95 24.27
CA ASN A 128 15.04 25.48 25.63
C ASN A 128 13.66 25.99 26.07
N ASP A 129 12.94 26.71 25.22
CA ASP A 129 11.55 27.15 25.48
C ASP A 129 10.62 25.95 25.71
N THR A 130 10.72 24.92 24.86
CA THR A 130 9.93 23.68 25.03
C THR A 130 10.28 22.97 26.35
N ARG A 131 11.57 22.89 26.71
CA ARG A 131 12.01 22.33 28.00
C ARG A 131 11.47 23.11 29.18
N GLN A 132 11.40 24.43 29.08
CA GLN A 132 10.88 25.28 30.13
C GLN A 132 9.36 25.04 30.32
N ARG A 133 8.58 25.00 29.24
CA ARG A 133 7.15 24.68 29.30
C ARG A 133 6.86 23.31 29.89
N LEU A 134 7.69 22.32 29.57
CA LEU A 134 7.57 20.97 30.16
C LEU A 134 7.84 20.97 31.67
N ARG A 135 8.82 21.76 32.13
CA ARG A 135 9.08 21.96 33.57
C ARG A 135 7.92 22.67 34.27
N GLU A 136 7.33 23.68 33.63
CA GLU A 136 6.15 24.39 34.15
C GLU A 136 4.93 23.48 34.29
N MET A 137 4.79 22.47 33.42
CA MET A 137 3.77 21.42 33.53
C MET A 137 4.12 20.31 34.53
N GLY A 138 5.25 20.42 35.25
CA GLY A 138 5.67 19.47 36.28
C GLY A 138 6.29 18.16 35.76
N VAL A 139 6.70 18.11 34.49
CA VAL A 139 7.34 16.92 33.90
C VAL A 139 8.82 16.87 34.25
N ASP A 140 9.26 15.82 34.93
CA ASP A 140 10.69 15.58 35.15
C ASP A 140 11.38 15.14 33.85
N MET A 141 12.47 15.83 33.51
CA MET A 141 13.26 15.54 32.30
C MET A 141 13.94 14.17 32.38
N ASN A 142 14.28 13.70 33.59
CA ASN A 142 14.89 12.37 33.76
C ASN A 142 13.89 11.25 33.47
N GLU A 143 12.65 11.38 33.95
CA GLU A 143 11.57 10.44 33.66
C GLU A 143 11.23 10.43 32.17
N LEU A 144 11.21 11.60 31.54
CA LEU A 144 10.98 11.73 30.10
C LEU A 144 12.07 11.04 29.28
N ASP A 145 13.34 11.13 29.69
CA ASP A 145 14.44 10.42 29.04
C ASP A 145 14.35 8.90 29.23
N ILE A 146 13.94 8.43 30.41
CA ILE A 146 13.70 7.00 30.67
C ILE A 146 12.57 6.50 29.76
N TYR A 147 11.44 7.22 29.74
CA TYR A 147 10.30 6.90 28.89
C TYR A 147 10.71 6.88 27.40
N ARG A 148 11.47 7.87 26.94
CA ARG A 148 11.95 7.96 25.56
C ARG A 148 12.80 6.74 25.20
N ARG A 149 13.72 6.32 26.06
CA ARG A 149 14.55 5.13 25.85
C ARG A 149 13.72 3.85 25.83
N ALA A 150 12.75 3.72 26.73
CA ALA A 150 11.84 2.57 26.76
C ALA A 150 10.98 2.50 25.48
N PHE A 151 10.45 3.64 25.03
CA PHE A 151 9.68 3.74 23.79
C PHE A 151 10.52 3.38 22.56
N GLN A 152 11.76 3.87 22.49
CA GLN A 152 12.69 3.53 21.41
C GLN A 152 13.01 2.04 21.37
N ARG A 153 13.20 1.40 22.54
CA ARG A 153 13.39 -0.06 22.62
C ARG A 153 12.16 -0.81 22.14
N LEU A 154 10.96 -0.41 22.57
CA LEU A 154 9.71 -1.03 22.14
C LEU A 154 9.54 -0.94 20.62
N GLN A 155 9.85 0.22 20.02
CA GLN A 155 9.75 0.40 18.58
C GLN A 155 10.74 -0.49 17.83
N ALA A 156 12.00 -0.50 18.27
CA ALA A 156 13.03 -1.36 17.70
C ALA A 156 12.68 -2.86 17.81
N GLU A 157 12.08 -3.28 18.93
CA GLU A 157 11.63 -4.65 19.12
C GLU A 157 10.47 -5.02 18.19
N LYS A 158 9.50 -4.12 17.98
CA LYS A 158 8.42 -4.31 17.00
C LYS A 158 8.96 -4.44 15.58
N ASP A 159 9.88 -3.56 15.21
CA ASP A 159 10.50 -3.57 13.88
C ASP A 159 11.32 -4.86 13.69
N TRP A 160 12.07 -5.29 14.71
CA TRP A 160 12.79 -6.56 14.72
C TRP A 160 11.85 -7.77 14.59
N LEU A 161 10.77 -7.81 15.38
CA LEU A 161 9.75 -8.87 15.30
C LEU A 161 9.12 -8.96 13.91
N SER A 162 8.88 -7.81 13.25
CA SER A 162 8.37 -7.79 11.88
C SER A 162 9.36 -8.44 10.91
N THR A 163 10.65 -8.14 11.07
CA THR A 163 11.75 -8.69 10.26
C THR A 163 11.92 -10.19 10.50
N VAL A 164 11.87 -10.63 11.76
CA VAL A 164 11.97 -12.06 12.13
C VAL A 164 10.81 -12.86 11.55
N ARG A 165 9.58 -12.31 11.57
CA ARG A 165 8.43 -12.96 10.92
C ARG A 165 8.65 -13.14 9.43
N THR A 166 9.11 -12.10 8.73
CA THR A 166 9.40 -12.20 7.29
C THR A 166 10.52 -13.21 6.99
N SER A 167 11.56 -13.28 7.82
CA SER A 167 12.62 -14.27 7.68
C SER A 167 12.11 -15.69 7.93
N ALA A 168 11.32 -15.89 8.99
CA ALA A 168 10.73 -17.20 9.30
C ALA A 168 9.75 -17.67 8.22
N GLU A 169 9.01 -16.76 7.59
CA GLU A 169 8.18 -17.06 6.42
C GLU A 169 9.03 -17.48 5.21
N ALA A 170 10.15 -16.80 4.95
CA ALA A 170 11.09 -17.18 3.89
C ALA A 170 11.76 -18.53 4.15
N ASP A 171 12.17 -18.81 5.39
CA ASP A 171 12.76 -20.09 5.80
C ASP A 171 11.75 -21.23 5.68
N ARG A 172 10.48 -20.99 6.07
CA ARG A 172 9.37 -21.94 5.88
C ARG A 172 9.14 -22.20 4.39
N ALA A 173 9.10 -21.17 3.55
CA ALA A 173 8.97 -21.33 2.12
C ALA A 173 10.13 -22.14 1.52
N ALA A 174 11.37 -21.91 1.96
CA ALA A 174 12.54 -22.68 1.54
C ALA A 174 12.49 -24.14 1.99
N ALA A 175 12.05 -24.41 3.23
CA ALA A 175 11.86 -25.76 3.74
C ALA A 175 10.77 -26.51 2.96
N VAL A 176 9.64 -25.86 2.70
CA VAL A 176 8.55 -26.40 1.88
C VAL A 176 9.04 -26.69 0.45
N SER A 177 9.80 -25.78 -0.16
CA SER A 177 10.40 -25.98 -1.49
C SER A 177 11.32 -27.19 -1.56
N LYS A 178 12.07 -27.51 -0.48
CA LYS A 178 12.92 -28.71 -0.44
C LYS A 178 12.12 -30.01 -0.30
N MET A 179 10.96 -29.96 0.35
CA MET A 179 10.07 -31.11 0.52
C MET A 179 9.15 -31.33 -0.68
N LEU A 180 8.88 -30.29 -1.48
CA LEU A 180 8.07 -30.33 -2.70
C LEU A 180 8.32 -31.54 -3.63
N PRO A 181 9.57 -31.89 -4.00
CA PRO A 181 9.85 -33.02 -4.90
C PRO A 181 9.53 -34.40 -4.31
N THR A 182 9.37 -34.52 -2.98
CA THR A 182 9.01 -35.78 -2.31
C THR A 182 7.50 -36.03 -2.30
N PHE A 183 6.69 -34.99 -2.50
CA PHE A 183 5.23 -35.13 -2.49
C PHE A 183 4.73 -35.75 -3.79
N ARG A 184 3.87 -36.77 -3.66
CA ARG A 184 3.13 -37.32 -4.80
C ARG A 184 2.11 -36.29 -5.29
N LYS A 185 2.00 -36.15 -6.61
CA LYS A 185 0.91 -35.39 -7.26
C LYS A 185 -0.44 -35.93 -6.77
N GLY A 186 -1.30 -35.06 -6.26
CA GLY A 186 -2.60 -35.39 -5.64
C GLY A 186 -2.57 -35.61 -4.13
N GLY A 187 -1.42 -35.43 -3.46
CA GLY A 187 -1.29 -35.56 -2.01
C GLY A 187 -1.81 -34.34 -1.23
N ALA A 188 -2.35 -34.58 -0.04
CA ALA A 188 -2.66 -33.54 0.94
C ALA A 188 -1.50 -33.39 1.93
N VAL A 189 -1.16 -32.16 2.30
CA VAL A 189 -0.17 -31.83 3.31
C VAL A 189 -0.87 -31.08 4.43
N GLU A 190 -0.73 -31.58 5.65
CA GLU A 190 -1.21 -30.92 6.86
C GLU A 190 -0.01 -30.22 7.52
N LEU A 191 -0.10 -28.90 7.68
CA LEU A 191 0.92 -28.15 8.41
C LEU A 191 0.72 -28.36 9.92
N ILE A 192 1.82 -28.53 10.66
CA ILE A 192 1.91 -29.03 12.06
C ILE A 192 1.14 -28.21 13.13
N ASN A 193 0.38 -27.18 12.75
CA ASN A 193 -0.47 -26.43 13.66
C ASN A 193 -1.99 -26.67 13.44
N GLY A 194 -2.39 -27.60 12.57
CA GLY A 194 -3.80 -27.99 12.36
C GLY A 194 -4.69 -26.92 11.70
N GLU A 195 -4.13 -25.76 11.33
CA GLU A 195 -4.91 -24.63 10.80
C GLU A 195 -4.91 -24.53 9.27
N VAL A 196 -3.99 -25.22 8.57
CA VAL A 196 -3.82 -25.07 7.11
C VAL A 196 -3.50 -26.42 6.48
N GLY A 197 -4.45 -26.96 5.71
CA GLY A 197 -4.24 -28.08 4.79
C GLY A 197 -3.98 -27.56 3.37
N ALA A 198 -2.86 -27.97 2.76
CA ALA A 198 -2.51 -27.63 1.39
C ALA A 198 -2.60 -28.88 0.49
N PHE A 199 -3.31 -28.80 -0.63
CA PHE A 199 -3.38 -29.87 -1.62
C PHE A 199 -2.37 -29.63 -2.72
N VAL A 200 -1.47 -30.60 -2.94
CA VAL A 200 -0.44 -30.54 -3.98
C VAL A 200 -0.92 -31.34 -5.18
N GLY A 201 -1.41 -30.67 -6.23
CA GLY A 201 -1.95 -31.32 -7.43
C GLY A 201 -1.74 -30.51 -8.70
N LEU A 202 -1.81 -31.20 -9.85
CA LEU A 202 -1.86 -30.56 -11.17
C LEU A 202 -3.24 -29.93 -11.35
N LEU A 203 -3.29 -28.63 -11.59
CA LEU A 203 -4.53 -27.91 -11.84
C LEU A 203 -4.90 -28.10 -13.31
N ASP A 204 -5.55 -29.23 -13.62
CA ASP A 204 -6.24 -29.37 -14.90
C ASP A 204 -7.55 -28.58 -14.86
N GLN A 205 -8.05 -28.11 -16.00
CA GLN A 205 -9.25 -27.25 -16.07
C GLN A 205 -10.53 -27.88 -15.48
N GLN A 206 -10.47 -29.15 -15.09
CA GLN A 206 -11.56 -29.93 -14.49
C GLN A 206 -11.37 -30.18 -12.98
N PHE A 207 -10.36 -29.61 -12.33
CA PHE A 207 -10.14 -29.82 -10.89
C PHE A 207 -11.32 -29.25 -10.07
N ARG A 208 -12.16 -30.16 -9.56
CA ARG A 208 -13.11 -29.86 -8.48
C ARG A 208 -12.44 -30.19 -7.15
N PRO A 209 -12.32 -29.26 -6.20
CA PRO A 209 -11.82 -29.59 -4.88
C PRO A 209 -12.72 -30.69 -4.27
N PRO A 210 -12.15 -31.72 -3.61
CA PRO A 210 -12.94 -32.75 -2.95
C PRO A 210 -13.87 -32.08 -1.93
N GLN A 211 -15.14 -32.47 -1.92
CA GLN A 211 -16.10 -31.97 -0.94
C GLN A 211 -15.75 -32.56 0.43
N LEU A 212 -14.93 -31.83 1.19
CA LEU A 212 -14.65 -32.14 2.58
C LEU A 212 -15.90 -31.84 3.41
N SER A 213 -16.34 -32.82 4.21
CA SER A 213 -17.49 -32.70 5.09
C SER A 213 -17.34 -31.47 5.99
N THR A 214 -18.41 -30.67 6.03
CA THR A 214 -18.55 -29.30 6.55
C THR A 214 -18.23 -29.08 8.04
N GLY A 215 -17.71 -30.09 8.76
CA GLY A 215 -17.39 -30.00 10.20
C GLY A 215 -16.03 -29.38 10.53
N ALA A 216 -15.12 -29.25 9.56
CA ALA A 216 -13.73 -28.79 9.79
C ALA A 216 -13.41 -27.38 9.23
N LEU A 217 -14.39 -26.68 8.64
CA LEU A 217 -14.18 -25.43 7.90
C LEU A 217 -14.48 -24.16 8.73
N ALA A 218 -13.81 -24.01 9.87
CA ALA A 218 -13.85 -22.74 10.62
C ALA A 218 -12.68 -21.80 10.27
N ARG A 219 -11.63 -22.28 9.59
CA ARG A 219 -10.44 -21.48 9.22
C ARG A 219 -10.00 -21.85 7.80
N ALA A 220 -9.92 -20.86 6.93
CA ALA A 220 -9.83 -21.04 5.48
C ALA A 220 -8.52 -21.72 5.04
N PRO A 221 -8.55 -22.77 4.19
CA PRO A 221 -7.33 -23.41 3.72
C PRO A 221 -6.62 -22.58 2.64
N LEU A 222 -5.29 -22.47 2.74
CA LEU A 222 -4.40 -22.07 1.63
C LEU A 222 -4.12 -23.30 0.76
N ALA A 223 -4.41 -23.22 -0.53
CA ALA A 223 -4.03 -24.26 -1.49
C ALA A 223 -2.72 -23.87 -2.17
N ILE A 224 -1.70 -24.74 -2.14
CA ILE A 224 -0.44 -24.54 -2.88
C ILE A 224 -0.53 -25.37 -4.16
N VAL A 225 -0.63 -24.71 -5.31
CA VAL A 225 -0.82 -25.35 -6.61
C VAL A 225 0.52 -25.38 -7.37
N LEU A 226 0.88 -26.56 -7.89
CA LEU A 226 2.02 -26.72 -8.80
C LEU A 226 1.52 -26.81 -10.24
N THR A 227 1.96 -25.89 -11.10
CA THR A 227 1.66 -25.92 -12.53
C THR A 227 2.68 -26.77 -13.29
N THR A 228 2.30 -27.23 -14.49
CA THR A 228 3.10 -28.10 -15.37
C THR A 228 4.41 -27.50 -15.85
N THR A 229 4.65 -26.19 -15.65
CA THR A 229 5.86 -25.47 -16.03
C THR A 229 6.89 -25.33 -14.90
N GLY A 230 6.64 -25.91 -13.73
CA GLY A 230 7.55 -25.80 -12.58
C GLY A 230 7.51 -24.45 -11.87
N GLN A 231 6.54 -23.59 -12.18
CA GLN A 231 6.29 -22.35 -11.45
C GLN A 231 5.33 -22.58 -10.28
N LEU A 232 5.60 -21.90 -9.17
CA LEU A 232 4.92 -22.09 -7.89
C LEU A 232 3.78 -21.07 -7.79
N VAL A 233 2.53 -21.54 -7.68
CA VAL A 233 1.37 -20.66 -7.54
C VAL A 233 0.69 -20.94 -6.21
N VAL A 234 0.84 -20.00 -5.27
CA VAL A 234 0.12 -20.07 -3.99
C VAL A 234 -1.27 -19.49 -4.21
N ALA A 235 -2.30 -20.34 -4.16
CA ALA A 235 -3.69 -19.95 -4.25
C ALA A 235 -4.24 -19.75 -2.84
N CYS A 236 -4.21 -18.50 -2.37
CA CYS A 236 -5.06 -18.07 -1.27
C CYS A 236 -6.50 -17.96 -1.77
N PRO A 237 -7.54 -18.11 -0.92
CA PRO A 237 -8.94 -17.84 -1.28
C PRO A 237 -9.17 -16.45 -1.91
N ASN A 238 -8.22 -15.51 -1.75
CA ASN A 238 -8.37 -14.12 -2.16
C ASN A 238 -7.29 -13.55 -3.12
N ALA A 239 -6.35 -14.33 -3.64
CA ALA A 239 -5.45 -13.89 -4.72
C ALA A 239 -4.65 -15.07 -5.32
N ILE A 240 -4.47 -15.04 -6.64
CA ILE A 240 -3.44 -15.82 -7.34
C ILE A 240 -2.19 -14.93 -7.40
N VAL A 241 -1.13 -15.31 -6.68
CA VAL A 241 0.17 -14.66 -6.79
C VAL A 241 1.09 -15.63 -7.52
N ASN A 242 1.58 -15.22 -8.69
CA ASN A 242 2.64 -15.95 -9.40
C ASN A 242 3.97 -15.60 -8.73
N LEU A 243 4.68 -16.61 -8.21
CA LEU A 243 6.08 -16.51 -7.79
C LEU A 243 7.00 -16.87 -8.97
#